data_AF-A0A6J6IU19-F1
#
_entry.id   AF-A0A6J6IU19-F1
#
_cell.length_a   1.000
_cell.length_b   1.000
_cell.length_c   1.000
_cell.angle_alpha   90.00
_cell.angle_beta   90.00
_cell.angle_gamma   90.00
#
_symmetry.space_group_name_H-M   'P 1'
#
loop_
_entity.id
_entity.type
_entity.pdbx_description
1 polymer ?
#
loop_
_entity_poly.entity_id
_entity_poly.type
_entity_poly.pdbx_seq_one_letter_code
_entity_poly.pdbx_strand_id
1 'polypeptide(L)'
;MSGGDVAALIAAGGFVLLVLFVAVPLLKLGRVLDETRNSIRDLNQTVSPLLSELTETVTSTNKQLAKVDQITENISEVTTNVSSLVAVFSATLGSPLVKIAGLTQGLRSALLGKKK
;
A
#
# COMPACT_ATOMS: atom_id res chain seq x y z
N MET A 1 -1.84 74.84 -39.74
CA MET A 1 -1.57 73.55 -39.04
C MET A 1 -0.16 73.13 -39.45
N SER A 2 0.75 72.93 -38.50
CA SER A 2 2.13 72.57 -38.82
C SER A 2 2.21 71.08 -39.16
N GLY A 3 3.20 70.66 -39.97
CA GLY A 3 3.42 69.24 -40.26
C GLY A 3 3.72 68.39 -39.01
N GLY A 4 4.25 69.03 -37.95
CA GLY A 4 4.48 68.39 -36.66
C GLY A 4 3.20 68.02 -35.92
N ASP A 5 2.16 68.87 -35.97
CA ASP A 5 0.88 68.61 -35.28
C ASP A 5 0.18 67.39 -35.88
N VAL A 6 0.23 67.25 -37.21
CA VAL A 6 -0.35 66.11 -37.93
C VAL A 6 0.43 64.82 -37.63
N ALA A 7 1.76 64.90 -37.60
CA ALA A 7 2.61 63.76 -37.24
C ALA A 7 2.37 63.29 -35.80
N ALA A 8 2.21 64.22 -34.85
CA ALA A 8 1.91 63.92 -33.46
C ALA A 8 0.55 63.22 -33.30
N LEU A 9 -0.48 63.66 -34.03
CA LEU A 9 -1.80 63.05 -34.01
C LEU A 9 -1.78 61.62 -34.56
N ILE A 10 -1.07 61.38 -35.65
CA ILE A 10 -0.90 60.04 -36.24
C ILE A 10 -0.11 59.14 -35.29
N ALA A 11 0.98 59.65 -34.69
CA ALA A 11 1.78 58.91 -33.73
C ALA A 11 0.97 58.52 -32.48
N ALA A 12 0.16 59.44 -31.96
CA ALA A 12 -0.74 59.16 -30.84
C ALA A 12 -1.77 58.07 -31.20
N GLY A 13 -2.35 58.11 -32.39
CA GLY A 13 -3.26 57.07 -32.87
C GLY A 13 -2.60 55.69 -32.98
N GLY A 14 -1.39 55.64 -33.54
CA GLY A 14 -0.61 54.40 -33.65
C GLY A 14 -0.21 53.84 -32.27
N PHE A 15 0.16 54.70 -31.33
CA PHE A 15 0.50 54.29 -29.97
C PHE A 15 -0.70 53.70 -29.23
N VAL A 16 -1.88 54.31 -29.35
CA VAL A 16 -3.12 53.77 -28.75
C VAL A 16 -3.44 52.39 -29.33
N LEU A 17 -3.29 52.19 -30.64
CA LEU A 17 -3.49 50.87 -31.25
C LEU A 17 -2.50 49.83 -30.72
N LEU A 18 -1.23 50.19 -30.52
CA LEU A 18 -0.25 49.28 -29.91
C LEU A 18 -0.61 48.94 -28.46
N VAL A 19 -1.06 49.90 -27.67
CA VAL A 19 -1.50 49.66 -26.28
C VAL A 19 -2.69 48.70 -26.27
N LEU A 20 -3.69 48.90 -27.14
CA LEU A 20 -4.84 47.99 -27.25
C LEU A 20 -4.40 46.59 -27.70
N PHE A 21 -3.46 46.50 -28.64
CA PHE A 21 -2.92 45.22 -29.10
C PHE A 21 -2.21 44.46 -27.97
N VAL A 22 -1.42 45.14 -27.14
CA VAL A 22 -0.70 44.54 -25.99
C VAL A 22 -1.62 44.29 -24.78
N ALA A 23 -2.69 45.07 -24.62
CA ALA A 23 -3.66 44.86 -23.54
C ALA A 23 -4.32 43.47 -23.63
N VAL A 24 -4.64 42.99 -24.83
CA VAL A 24 -5.27 41.67 -25.04
C VAL A 24 -4.44 40.50 -24.49
N PRO A 25 -3.15 40.32 -24.85
CA PRO A 25 -2.33 39.24 -24.29
C PRO A 25 -2.10 39.40 -22.79
N LEU A 26 -1.95 40.63 -22.27
CA LEU A 26 -1.82 40.86 -20.83
C LEU A 26 -3.06 40.40 -20.06
N LEU A 27 -4.26 40.70 -20.56
CA LEU A 27 -5.51 40.24 -19.95
C LEU A 27 -5.66 38.72 -20.02
N LYS A 28 -5.24 38.08 -21.13
CA LYS A 28 -5.21 36.61 -21.23
C LYS A 28 -4.23 36.00 -20.22
N LEU A 29 -3.05 36.56 -20.06
CA LEU A 29 -2.06 36.09 -19.10
C LEU A 29 -2.57 36.21 -17.66
N GLY A 30 -3.23 37.32 -17.32
CA GLY A 30 -3.89 37.49 -16.02
C GLY A 30 -4.85 36.33 -15.73
N ARG A 31 -5.72 36.01 -16.69
CA ARG A 31 -6.67 34.89 -16.55
C ARG A 31 -5.98 33.53 -16.40
N VAL A 32 -4.87 33.28 -17.11
CA VAL A 32 -4.10 32.03 -16.95
C VAL A 32 -3.49 31.92 -15.56
N LEU A 33 -2.96 33.02 -15.02
CA LEU A 33 -2.43 33.05 -13.67
C LEU A 33 -3.52 32.84 -12.62
N ASP A 34 -4.72 33.40 -12.84
CA ASP A 34 -5.88 33.19 -11.98
C ASP A 34 -6.32 31.72 -11.99
N GLU A 35 -6.38 31.09 -13.18
CA GLU A 35 -6.71 29.68 -13.31
C GLU A 35 -5.65 28.77 -12.66
N THR A 36 -4.38 29.12 -12.82
CA THR A 36 -3.27 28.40 -12.17
C THR A 36 -3.36 28.53 -10.65
N ARG A 37 -3.69 29.71 -10.13
CA ARG A 37 -3.93 29.94 -8.69
C ARG A 37 -5.08 29.08 -8.18
N ASN A 38 -6.18 29.00 -8.92
CA ASN A 38 -7.33 28.17 -8.54
C ASN A 38 -6.96 26.68 -8.58
N SER A 39 -6.29 26.23 -9.65
CA SER A 39 -5.81 24.85 -9.78
C SER A 39 -4.89 24.44 -8.64
N ILE A 40 -3.96 25.32 -8.23
CA ILE A 40 -3.09 25.07 -7.08
C ILE A 40 -3.89 24.99 -5.78
N ARG A 41 -4.89 25.87 -5.60
CA ARG A 41 -5.76 25.87 -4.43
C ARG A 41 -6.56 24.56 -4.34
N ASP A 42 -7.18 24.13 -5.44
CA ASP A 42 -7.96 22.90 -5.51
C ASP A 42 -7.09 21.66 -5.32
N LEU A 43 -5.89 21.66 -5.91
CA LEU A 43 -4.89 20.63 -5.70
C LEU A 43 -4.50 20.53 -4.22
N ASN A 44 -4.23 21.65 -3.55
CA ASN A 44 -3.86 21.65 -2.14
C ASN A 44 -5.01 21.15 -1.25
N GLN A 45 -6.25 21.57 -1.54
CA GLN A 45 -7.45 21.09 -0.84
C GLN A 45 -7.68 19.58 -1.01
N THR A 46 -7.24 19.01 -2.13
CA THR A 46 -7.40 17.56 -2.42
C THR A 46 -6.22 16.74 -1.90
N VAL A 47 -4.99 17.23 -2.03
CA VAL A 47 -3.77 16.48 -1.66
C VAL A 47 -3.61 16.38 -0.15
N SER A 48 -3.93 17.45 0.60
CA SER A 48 -3.80 17.43 2.07
C SER A 48 -4.60 16.29 2.74
N PRO A 49 -5.90 16.07 2.46
CA PRO A 49 -6.63 14.94 3.04
C PRO A 49 -6.10 13.59 2.55
N LEU A 50 -5.73 13.46 1.27
CA LEU A 50 -5.14 12.21 0.75
C LEU A 50 -3.85 11.82 1.47
N LEU A 51 -2.96 12.78 1.76
CA LEU A 51 -1.75 12.52 2.53
C LEU A 51 -2.07 12.10 3.97
N SER A 52 -3.12 12.68 4.57
CA SER A 52 -3.59 12.28 5.90
C SER A 52 -4.14 10.84 5.88
N GLU A 53 -4.98 10.51 4.91
CA GLU A 53 -5.55 9.16 4.74
C GLU A 53 -4.48 8.10 4.46
N LEU A 54 -3.48 8.44 3.65
CA LEU A 54 -2.32 7.57 3.42
C LEU A 54 -1.52 7.34 4.70
N THR A 55 -1.30 8.40 5.49
CA THR A 55 -0.62 8.29 6.78
C THR A 55 -1.39 7.38 7.74
N GLU A 56 -2.72 7.53 7.80
CA GLU A 56 -3.59 6.67 8.59
C GLU A 56 -3.56 5.22 8.10
N THR A 57 -3.62 5.00 6.78
CA THR A 57 -3.55 3.68 6.15
C THR A 57 -2.23 2.98 6.44
N VAL A 58 -1.10 3.68 6.31
CA VAL A 58 0.23 3.16 6.64
C VAL A 58 0.31 2.84 8.13
N THR A 59 -0.21 3.72 8.99
CA THR A 59 -0.24 3.50 10.44
C THR A 59 -1.08 2.28 10.82
N SER A 60 -2.25 2.11 10.19
CA SER A 60 -3.13 0.96 10.39
C SER A 60 -2.48 -0.33 9.89
N THR A 61 -1.87 -0.30 8.70
CA THR A 61 -1.12 -1.43 8.12
C THR A 61 0.03 -1.83 9.04
N ASN A 62 0.78 -0.86 9.57
CA ASN A 62 1.89 -1.14 10.49
C ASN A 62 1.40 -1.80 11.79
N LYS A 63 0.29 -1.32 12.36
CA LYS A 63 -0.38 -1.97 13.52
C LYS A 63 -0.85 -3.39 13.19
N GLN A 64 -1.35 -3.63 11.98
CA GLN A 64 -1.78 -4.95 11.53
C GLN A 64 -0.58 -5.90 11.36
N LEU A 65 0.52 -5.43 10.77
CA LEU A 65 1.75 -6.20 10.66
C LEU A 65 2.29 -6.61 12.03
N ALA A 66 2.33 -5.68 13.00
CA ALA A 66 2.74 -6.01 14.36
C ALA A 66 1.86 -7.11 15.01
N LYS A 67 0.56 -7.13 14.72
CA LYS A 67 -0.34 -8.22 15.17
C LYS A 67 -0.03 -9.54 14.47
N VAL A 68 0.26 -9.50 13.17
CA VAL A 68 0.63 -10.70 12.39
C VAL A 68 1.95 -11.30 12.89
N ASP A 69 2.93 -10.46 13.24
CA ASP A 69 4.19 -10.91 13.83
C ASP A 69 3.95 -11.66 15.15
N GLN A 70 3.11 -11.08 16.03
CA GLN A 70 2.72 -11.72 17.28
C GLN A 70 1.94 -13.03 17.08
N ILE A 71 1.03 -13.10 16.10
CA ILE A 71 0.34 -14.35 15.75
C ILE A 71 1.34 -15.39 15.26
N THR A 72 2.31 -15.00 14.45
CA THR A 72 3.36 -15.88 13.92
C THR A 72 4.22 -16.46 15.05
N GLU A 73 4.59 -15.63 16.03
CA GLU A 73 5.31 -16.07 17.22
C GLU A 73 4.50 -17.06 18.07
N ASN A 74 3.24 -16.74 18.36
CA ASN A 74 2.33 -17.65 19.06
C ASN A 74 2.14 -18.99 18.31
N ILE A 75 2.04 -18.95 16.98
CA ILE A 75 1.94 -20.17 16.14
C ILE A 75 3.22 -21.01 16.23
N SER A 76 4.39 -20.36 16.23
CA SER A 76 5.68 -21.05 16.41
C SER A 76 5.73 -21.78 17.75
N GLU A 77 5.30 -21.12 18.83
CA GLU A 77 5.21 -21.72 20.17
C GLU A 77 4.22 -22.89 20.21
N VAL A 78 3.00 -22.69 19.68
CA VAL A 78 1.98 -23.74 19.62
C VAL A 78 2.47 -24.95 18.82
N THR A 79 3.13 -24.72 17.68
CA THR A 79 3.69 -25.79 16.84
C THR A 79 4.77 -26.57 17.60
N THR A 80 5.62 -25.88 18.36
CA THR A 80 6.66 -26.48 19.20
C THR A 80 6.07 -27.30 20.35
N ASN A 81 5.06 -26.76 21.03
CA ASN A 81 4.33 -27.43 22.09
C ASN A 81 3.60 -28.68 21.56
N VAL A 82 2.92 -28.59 20.42
CA VAL A 82 2.26 -29.73 19.76
C VAL A 82 3.29 -30.79 19.36
N SER A 83 4.42 -30.40 18.78
CA SER A 83 5.50 -31.34 18.45
C SER A 83 6.01 -32.09 19.69
N SER A 84 6.12 -31.38 20.81
CA SER A 84 6.51 -31.95 22.10
C SER A 84 5.44 -32.91 22.65
N LEU A 85 4.16 -32.54 22.57
CA LEU A 85 3.04 -33.40 22.95
C LEU A 85 3.00 -34.68 22.10
N VAL A 86 3.19 -34.56 20.78
CA VAL A 86 3.27 -35.70 19.85
C VAL A 86 4.46 -36.59 20.20
N ALA A 87 5.61 -36.01 20.52
CA ALA A 87 6.79 -36.77 20.95
C ALA A 87 6.53 -37.55 22.25
N VAL A 88 5.92 -36.92 23.26
CA VAL A 88 5.56 -37.58 24.53
C VAL A 88 4.52 -38.68 24.31
N PHE A 89 3.50 -38.41 23.50
CA PHE A 89 2.47 -39.38 23.14
C PHE A 89 3.07 -40.58 22.40
N SER A 90 3.95 -40.32 21.42
CA SER A 90 4.68 -41.34 20.68
C SER A 90 5.63 -42.15 21.58
N ALA A 91 6.32 -41.50 22.53
CA ALA A 91 7.16 -42.20 23.51
C ALA A 91 6.34 -43.11 24.44
N THR A 92 5.13 -42.68 24.82
CA THR A 92 4.25 -43.41 25.74
C THR A 92 3.55 -44.58 25.06
N LEU A 93 3.10 -44.41 23.82
CA LEU A 93 2.33 -45.43 23.10
C LEU A 93 3.12 -46.18 22.03
N GLY A 94 4.27 -45.68 21.58
CA GLY A 94 5.07 -46.31 20.52
C GLY A 94 5.58 -47.69 20.92
N SER A 95 6.18 -47.82 22.11
CA SER A 95 6.70 -49.12 22.55
C SER A 95 5.61 -50.13 22.94
N PRO A 96 4.48 -49.77 23.61
CA PRO A 96 3.36 -50.68 23.80
C PRO A 96 2.68 -51.10 22.50
N LEU A 97 2.42 -50.18 21.56
CA LEU A 97 1.75 -50.52 20.29
C LEU A 97 2.60 -51.45 19.43
N VAL A 98 3.92 -51.23 19.37
CA VAL A 98 4.85 -52.16 18.69
C VAL A 98 4.86 -53.53 19.36
N LYS A 99 4.80 -53.59 20.69
CA LYS A 99 4.69 -54.87 21.42
C LYS A 99 3.36 -55.58 21.16
N ILE A 100 2.23 -54.87 21.10
CA ILE A 100 0.92 -55.45 20.77
C ILE A 100 0.91 -55.96 19.33
N ALA A 101 1.42 -55.17 18.37
CA ALA A 101 1.56 -55.58 16.98
C ALA A 101 2.46 -56.83 16.86
N GLY A 102 3.61 -56.83 17.54
CA GLY A 102 4.53 -57.97 17.60
C GLY A 102 3.92 -59.21 18.26
N LEU A 103 3.09 -59.05 19.31
CA LEU A 103 2.35 -60.14 19.94
C LEU A 103 1.32 -60.73 18.98
N THR A 104 0.58 -59.91 18.22
CA THR A 104 -0.38 -60.43 17.22
C THR A 104 0.32 -61.14 16.07
N GLN A 105 1.46 -60.63 15.58
CA GLN A 105 2.25 -61.28 14.54
C GLN A 105 2.96 -62.54 15.05
N GLY A 106 3.48 -62.53 16.28
CA GLY A 106 4.07 -63.70 16.93
C GLY A 106 3.04 -64.80 17.17
N LEU A 107 1.85 -64.43 17.66
CA LEU A 107 0.73 -65.35 17.86
C LEU A 107 0.25 -65.92 16.52
N ARG A 108 0.15 -65.08 15.48
CA ARG A 108 -0.21 -65.50 14.12
C ARG A 108 0.85 -66.42 13.52
N SER A 109 2.15 -66.12 13.67
CA SER A 109 3.25 -66.96 13.18
C SER A 109 3.40 -68.26 13.97
N ALA A 110 3.09 -68.30 15.27
CA ALA A 110 3.08 -69.54 16.04
C ALA A 110 1.89 -70.44 15.70
N LEU A 111 0.71 -69.84 15.44
CA LEU A 111 -0.50 -70.57 15.05
C LEU A 111 -0.48 -71.01 13.57
N LEU A 112 0.06 -70.20 12.66
CA LEU A 112 0.13 -70.50 11.22
C LEU A 112 1.45 -71.17 10.80
N GLY A 113 2.55 -70.96 11.53
CA GLY A 113 3.87 -71.53 11.25
C GLY A 113 4.03 -72.99 11.70
N LYS A 114 3.11 -73.54 12.50
CA LYS A 114 3.07 -74.97 12.82
C LYS A 114 2.36 -75.78 11.71
N LYS A 115 2.82 -75.60 10.47
CA LYS A 115 2.43 -76.43 9.32
C LYS A 115 3.54 -76.45 8.26
N LYS A 116 4.72 -76.95 8.62
CA LYS A 116 5.55 -77.88 7.84
C LYS A 116 6.83 -78.19 8.62
#